data_AF-A0AAN6LZM2-F1
#
_entry.id   AF-A0AAN6LZM2-F1
#
_cell.length_a   1.000
_cell.length_b   1.000
_cell.length_c   1.000
_cell.angle_alpha   90.00
_cell.angle_beta   90.00
_cell.angle_gamma   90.00
#
_symmetry.space_group_name_H-M   'P 1'
#
loop_
_entity.id
_entity.type
_entity.pdbx_description
1 polymer ?
#
loop_
_entity_poly.entity_id
_entity_poly.type
_entity_poly.pdbx_seq_one_letter_code
_entity_poly.pdbx_strand_id
1 'polypeptide(L)'
;MVPTKSLLFTTILSTALALPTPSPQQQESTDYTITPNQIIRIAPTTVACPRDLPYLSECADAKTAAPALTAAFEKYNITSPNTRAALIATMIYESGSFRYNHNHFPAPGRPGQGTRNMQMATYNEKYATDLFGAAAVAKAKEVGTQEAVEDRVLALVQGDEESFGSAAWLLKGCDASIEEGLATGEMSGWDAYLTECIGTEHGEDRDVAWEKAKEVLA
;
A
#
# COMPACT_ATOMS: atom_id res chain seq x y z
N MET A 1 40.98 -84.41 -33.14
CA MET A 1 41.72 -83.23 -32.66
C MET A 1 41.07 -82.01 -33.27
N VAL A 2 40.34 -81.24 -32.46
CA VAL A 2 39.59 -80.04 -32.87
C VAL A 2 40.37 -78.81 -32.41
N PRO A 3 40.59 -77.77 -33.24
CA PRO A 3 41.29 -76.58 -32.81
C PRO A 3 40.31 -75.56 -32.22
N THR A 4 40.66 -75.02 -31.06
CA THR A 4 39.91 -74.00 -30.32
C THR A 4 40.28 -72.61 -30.85
N LYS A 5 39.27 -71.80 -31.23
CA LYS A 5 39.42 -70.39 -31.63
C LYS A 5 39.34 -69.49 -30.40
N SER A 6 40.34 -68.61 -30.20
CA SER A 6 40.29 -67.50 -29.24
C SER A 6 39.47 -66.34 -29.79
N LEU A 7 38.53 -65.81 -29.00
CA LEU A 7 37.88 -64.52 -29.23
C LEU A 7 38.51 -63.45 -28.33
N LEU A 8 38.91 -62.34 -28.94
CA LEU A 8 39.28 -61.08 -28.28
C LEU A 8 38.03 -60.25 -28.01
N PHE A 9 37.87 -59.75 -26.78
CA PHE A 9 36.86 -58.76 -26.40
C PHE A 9 37.50 -57.37 -26.36
N THR A 10 36.91 -56.42 -27.09
CA THR A 10 37.28 -54.99 -27.06
C THR A 10 36.17 -54.22 -26.36
N THR A 11 36.47 -53.58 -25.24
CA THR A 11 35.54 -52.74 -24.47
C THR A 11 35.67 -51.28 -24.90
N ILE A 12 34.57 -50.66 -25.31
CA ILE A 12 34.46 -49.23 -25.63
C ILE A 12 33.87 -48.52 -24.41
N LEU A 13 34.59 -47.54 -23.87
CA LEU A 13 34.17 -46.74 -22.71
C LEU A 13 33.56 -45.41 -23.22
N SER A 14 32.25 -45.23 -23.03
CA SER A 14 31.55 -43.99 -23.36
C SER A 14 31.43 -43.10 -22.12
N THR A 15 32.03 -41.91 -22.17
CA THR A 15 31.87 -40.84 -21.16
C THR A 15 30.68 -39.94 -21.52
N ALA A 16 29.68 -39.91 -20.64
CA ALA A 16 28.53 -39.01 -20.76
C ALA A 16 28.82 -37.66 -20.11
N LEU A 17 28.73 -36.58 -20.88
CA LEU A 17 28.76 -35.19 -20.40
C LEU A 17 27.37 -34.82 -19.86
N ALA A 18 27.27 -34.56 -18.54
CA ALA A 18 26.06 -34.04 -17.93
C ALA A 18 25.99 -32.51 -18.11
N LEU A 19 24.94 -32.04 -18.79
CA LEU A 19 24.62 -30.61 -18.88
C LEU A 19 23.98 -30.14 -17.55
N PRO A 20 24.32 -28.94 -17.05
CA PRO A 20 23.69 -28.39 -15.85
C PRO A 20 22.21 -28.11 -16.13
N THR A 21 21.32 -28.69 -15.33
CA THR A 21 19.89 -28.41 -15.37
C THR A 21 19.62 -27.00 -14.82
N PRO A 22 18.82 -26.17 -15.51
CA PRO A 22 18.39 -24.88 -14.98
C PRO A 22 17.63 -25.12 -13.67
N SER A 23 18.07 -24.45 -12.59
CA SER A 23 17.36 -24.48 -11.31
C SER A 23 16.02 -23.76 -11.48
N PRO A 24 14.89 -24.34 -11.02
CA PRO A 24 13.63 -23.61 -11.00
C PRO A 24 13.80 -22.37 -10.11
N GLN A 25 13.65 -21.17 -10.69
CA GLN A 25 13.52 -19.95 -9.90
C GLN A 25 12.33 -20.15 -8.96
N GLN A 26 12.59 -20.13 -7.65
CA GLN A 26 11.52 -19.98 -6.67
C GLN A 26 10.85 -18.64 -6.96
N GLN A 27 9.67 -18.71 -7.54
CA GLN A 27 8.79 -17.56 -7.64
C GLN A 27 8.39 -17.24 -6.21
N GLU A 28 9.06 -16.25 -5.59
CA GLU A 28 8.64 -15.71 -4.31
C GLU A 28 7.17 -15.32 -4.45
N SER A 29 6.29 -16.05 -3.76
CA SER A 29 4.89 -15.70 -3.69
C SER A 29 4.81 -14.43 -2.87
N THR A 30 4.63 -13.28 -3.52
CA THR A 30 4.43 -12.02 -2.82
C THR A 30 3.10 -12.08 -2.07
N ASP A 31 3.16 -12.21 -0.75
CA ASP A 31 1.98 -12.17 0.10
C ASP A 31 1.65 -10.71 0.45
N TYR A 32 0.61 -10.17 -0.20
CA TYR A 32 0.07 -8.83 0.07
C TYR A 32 -0.87 -8.79 1.29
N THR A 33 -1.22 -9.95 1.85
CA THR A 33 -2.32 -10.08 2.81
C THR A 33 -2.07 -9.26 4.07
N ILE A 34 -3.01 -8.37 4.37
CA ILE A 34 -3.13 -7.69 5.66
C ILE A 34 -4.32 -8.31 6.40
N THR A 35 -4.10 -8.65 7.67
CA THR A 35 -5.14 -9.19 8.53
C THR A 35 -5.70 -8.12 9.48
N PRO A 36 -6.97 -8.23 9.90
CA PRO A 36 -7.53 -7.33 10.91
C PRO A 36 -6.71 -7.31 12.21
N ASN A 37 -6.16 -8.47 12.62
CA ASN A 37 -5.38 -8.56 13.85
C ASN A 37 -4.03 -7.81 13.77
N GLN A 38 -3.40 -7.76 12.59
CA GLN A 38 -2.22 -6.91 12.39
C GLN A 38 -2.57 -5.45 12.60
N ILE A 39 -3.65 -4.96 11.98
CA ILE A 39 -4.09 -3.56 12.13
C ILE A 39 -4.41 -3.23 13.59
N ILE A 40 -5.13 -4.11 14.30
CA ILE A 40 -5.44 -3.93 15.74
C ILE A 40 -4.17 -3.88 16.59
N ARG A 41 -3.14 -4.68 16.27
CA ARG A 41 -1.84 -4.63 16.98
C ARG A 41 -1.09 -3.32 16.72
N ILE A 42 -1.28 -2.69 15.57
CA ILE A 42 -0.68 -1.40 15.22
C ILE A 42 -1.44 -0.25 15.90
N ALA A 43 -2.77 -0.23 15.76
CA ALA A 43 -3.65 0.77 16.36
C ALA A 43 -4.87 0.08 17.01
N PRO A 44 -4.84 -0.19 18.33
CA PRO A 44 -5.91 -0.94 19.02
C PRO A 44 -7.30 -0.32 18.93
N THR A 45 -7.38 0.99 18.72
CA THR A 45 -8.62 1.75 18.54
C THR A 45 -9.38 1.37 17.27
N THR A 46 -8.75 0.66 16.32
CA THR A 46 -9.38 0.17 15.08
C THR A 46 -10.23 -1.09 15.28
N VAL A 47 -10.31 -1.65 16.50
CA VAL A 47 -11.11 -2.86 16.77
C VAL A 47 -12.61 -2.69 16.44
N ALA A 48 -13.13 -1.46 16.57
CA ALA A 48 -14.49 -1.10 16.23
C ALA A 48 -14.63 0.42 16.08
N CYS A 49 -15.60 0.85 15.27
CA CYS A 49 -16.02 2.25 15.23
C CYS A 49 -16.88 2.61 16.45
N PRO A 50 -16.48 3.60 17.28
CA PRO A 50 -17.29 4.06 18.41
C PRO A 50 -18.65 4.60 17.92
N ARG A 51 -19.74 4.22 18.59
CA ARG A 51 -21.11 4.58 18.16
C ARG A 51 -21.43 6.05 18.32
N ASP A 52 -20.70 6.75 19.18
CA ASP A 52 -20.81 8.17 19.49
C ASP A 52 -19.83 9.03 18.66
N LEU A 53 -19.09 8.44 17.74
CA LEU A 53 -18.16 9.16 16.88
C LEU A 53 -18.91 10.12 15.94
N PRO A 54 -18.53 11.41 15.90
CA PRO A 54 -18.96 12.32 14.83
C PRO A 54 -18.57 11.76 13.47
N TYR A 55 -19.41 11.92 12.45
CA TYR A 55 -19.13 11.41 11.10
C TYR A 55 -18.94 9.88 11.05
N LEU A 56 -19.74 9.14 11.84
CA LEU A 56 -19.67 7.66 11.92
C LEU A 56 -19.66 6.95 10.55
N SER A 57 -20.29 7.53 9.53
CA SER A 57 -20.28 6.99 8.16
C SER A 57 -18.90 6.95 7.51
N GLU A 58 -17.92 7.71 8.00
CA GLU A 58 -16.54 7.72 7.51
C GLU A 58 -15.66 6.68 8.20
N CYS A 59 -16.09 6.16 9.36
CA CYS A 59 -15.25 5.29 10.16
C CYS A 59 -15.18 3.88 9.56
N ALA A 60 -13.97 3.32 9.50
CA ALA A 60 -13.73 1.92 9.19
C ALA A 60 -12.98 1.24 10.33
N ASP A 61 -13.44 0.04 10.71
CA ASP A 61 -12.69 -0.82 11.64
C ASP A 61 -11.66 -1.68 10.89
N ALA A 62 -10.86 -2.44 11.64
CA ALA A 62 -9.83 -3.30 11.08
C ALA A 62 -10.37 -4.40 10.15
N LYS A 63 -11.64 -4.82 10.28
CA LYS A 63 -12.26 -5.83 9.41
C LYS A 63 -12.59 -5.24 8.05
N THR A 64 -12.96 -3.97 8.00
CA THR A 64 -13.14 -3.22 6.74
C THR A 64 -11.79 -2.85 6.13
N ALA A 65 -10.85 -2.36 6.93
CA ALA A 65 -9.56 -1.87 6.44
C ALA A 65 -8.68 -2.97 5.83
N ALA A 66 -8.60 -4.14 6.47
CA ALA A 66 -7.72 -5.23 6.06
C ALA A 66 -7.90 -5.71 4.59
N PRO A 67 -9.11 -6.06 4.12
CA PRO A 67 -9.31 -6.43 2.73
C PRO A 67 -9.04 -5.26 1.76
N ALA A 68 -9.42 -4.03 2.11
CA ALA A 68 -9.20 -2.86 1.27
C ALA A 68 -7.69 -2.55 1.11
N LEU A 69 -6.91 -2.65 2.18
CA LEU A 69 -5.45 -2.52 2.16
C LEU A 69 -4.78 -3.64 1.35
N THR A 70 -5.25 -4.87 1.51
CA THR A 70 -4.73 -6.00 0.73
C THR A 70 -4.94 -5.77 -0.77
N ALA A 71 -6.16 -5.39 -1.17
CA ALA A 71 -6.49 -5.07 -2.55
C ALA A 71 -5.66 -3.88 -3.09
N ALA A 72 -5.45 -2.85 -2.27
CA ALA A 72 -4.60 -1.73 -2.63
C ALA A 72 -3.13 -2.15 -2.87
N PHE A 73 -2.55 -2.94 -1.97
CA PHE A 73 -1.16 -3.37 -2.10
C PHE A 73 -0.95 -4.31 -3.29
N GLU A 74 -1.92 -5.16 -3.59
CA GLU A 74 -1.91 -5.96 -4.81
C GLU A 74 -2.02 -5.06 -6.06
N LYS A 75 -3.02 -4.18 -6.12
CA LYS A 75 -3.27 -3.28 -7.27
C LYS A 75 -2.07 -2.41 -7.61
N TYR A 76 -1.39 -1.89 -6.58
CA TYR A 76 -0.23 -1.02 -6.74
C TYR A 76 1.09 -1.77 -6.60
N ASN A 77 1.12 -3.10 -6.51
CA ASN A 77 2.36 -3.88 -6.40
C ASN A 77 3.30 -3.37 -5.26
N ILE A 78 2.73 -3.17 -4.07
CA ILE A 78 3.48 -2.78 -2.85
C ILE A 78 3.94 -4.05 -2.14
N THR A 79 5.13 -4.52 -2.50
CA THR A 79 5.62 -5.84 -2.09
C THR A 79 6.31 -5.83 -0.73
N SER A 80 7.13 -4.81 -0.46
CA SER A 80 7.94 -4.71 0.76
C SER A 80 7.04 -4.57 2.00
N PRO A 81 7.24 -5.40 3.05
CA PRO A 81 6.54 -5.24 4.32
C PRO A 81 6.80 -3.88 4.99
N ASN A 82 8.03 -3.37 4.90
CA ASN A 82 8.39 -2.06 5.45
C ASN A 82 7.66 -0.91 4.73
N THR A 83 7.53 -1.00 3.41
CA THR A 83 6.75 -0.02 2.63
C THR A 83 5.27 -0.07 3.01
N ARG A 84 4.69 -1.28 3.12
CA ARG A 84 3.30 -1.44 3.60
C ARG A 84 3.10 -0.87 5.01
N ALA A 85 4.07 -1.06 5.90
CA ALA A 85 4.06 -0.50 7.24
C ALA A 85 4.01 1.02 7.23
N ALA A 86 4.83 1.69 6.40
CA ALA A 86 4.82 3.14 6.25
C ALA A 86 3.48 3.68 5.73
N LEU A 87 2.90 3.02 4.72
CA LEU A 87 1.60 3.43 4.17
C LEU A 87 0.46 3.25 5.20
N ILE A 88 0.42 2.13 5.92
CA ILE A 88 -0.58 1.89 6.98
C ILE A 88 -0.40 2.90 8.11
N ALA A 89 0.83 3.16 8.56
CA ALA A 89 1.11 4.11 9.63
C ALA A 89 0.67 5.53 9.27
N THR A 90 0.96 5.95 8.04
CA THR A 90 0.49 7.24 7.50
C THR A 90 -1.02 7.32 7.56
N MET A 91 -1.73 6.31 7.07
CA MET A 91 -3.18 6.32 7.08
C MET A 91 -3.75 6.32 8.51
N ILE A 92 -3.16 5.54 9.44
CA ILE A 92 -3.56 5.54 10.85
C ILE A 92 -3.39 6.93 11.47
N TYR A 93 -2.26 7.58 11.22
CA TYR A 93 -1.98 8.90 11.78
C TYR A 93 -2.95 9.95 11.22
N GLU A 94 -3.02 10.07 9.89
CA GLU A 94 -3.74 11.14 9.21
C GLU A 94 -5.26 11.06 9.38
N SER A 95 -5.83 9.84 9.41
CA SER A 95 -7.28 9.63 9.51
C SER A 95 -7.79 9.45 10.94
N GLY A 96 -6.94 9.64 11.95
CA GLY A 96 -7.31 9.40 13.35
C GLY A 96 -7.67 7.93 13.61
N SER A 97 -6.84 7.00 13.13
CA SER A 97 -7.05 5.55 13.17
C SER A 97 -8.29 5.10 12.38
N PHE A 98 -8.38 5.53 11.12
CA PHE A 98 -9.45 5.23 10.16
C PHE A 98 -10.84 5.73 10.57
N ARG A 99 -10.90 6.74 11.45
CA ARG A 99 -12.16 7.35 11.88
C ARG A 99 -12.73 8.31 10.85
N TYR A 100 -11.86 8.93 10.07
CA TYR A 100 -12.24 9.96 9.10
C TYR A 100 -11.70 9.63 7.72
N ASN A 101 -12.40 10.06 6.68
CA ASN A 101 -11.91 10.08 5.29
C ASN A 101 -12.23 11.43 4.62
N HIS A 102 -12.68 12.40 5.41
CA HIS A 102 -12.79 13.82 5.10
C HIS A 102 -12.08 14.60 6.22
N ASN A 103 -11.33 15.64 5.88
CA ASN A 103 -10.77 16.54 6.88
C ASN A 103 -11.84 17.43 7.53
N HIS A 104 -12.11 17.22 8.82
CA HIS A 104 -12.99 18.08 9.64
C HIS A 104 -12.25 19.00 10.61
N PHE A 105 -10.90 18.95 10.66
CA PHE A 105 -10.09 19.54 11.74
C PHE A 105 -8.87 20.36 11.25
N PRO A 106 -8.56 21.49 11.93
CA PRO A 106 -9.43 22.21 12.85
C PRO A 106 -10.73 22.65 12.15
N ALA A 107 -11.84 22.73 12.88
CA ALA A 107 -13.14 23.07 12.30
C ALA A 107 -13.07 24.38 11.49
N PRO A 108 -13.67 24.46 10.29
CA PRO A 108 -14.57 23.47 9.68
C PRO A 108 -13.87 22.33 8.91
N GLY A 109 -12.56 22.24 8.95
CA GLY A 109 -11.77 21.36 8.10
C GLY A 109 -11.32 22.05 6.82
N ARG A 110 -10.84 21.26 5.85
CA ARG A 110 -10.33 21.76 4.57
C ARG A 110 -11.07 21.09 3.42
N PRO A 111 -11.80 21.86 2.58
CA PRO A 111 -12.54 21.32 1.45
C PRO A 111 -11.66 20.47 0.52
N GLY A 112 -12.22 19.35 0.09
CA GLY A 112 -11.58 18.35 -0.76
C GLY A 112 -10.36 17.64 -0.17
N GLN A 113 -9.95 17.93 1.08
CA GLN A 113 -8.93 17.15 1.76
C GLN A 113 -9.56 15.93 2.44
N GLY A 114 -9.02 14.73 2.19
CA GLY A 114 -9.66 13.50 2.64
C GLY A 114 -8.91 12.24 2.22
N THR A 115 -9.63 11.12 2.08
CA THR A 115 -9.12 9.74 1.97
C THR A 115 -8.45 9.24 3.27
N ARG A 116 -7.87 8.03 3.31
CA ARG A 116 -7.25 7.54 4.54
C ARG A 116 -5.90 8.18 4.84
N ASN A 117 -5.20 8.75 3.85
CA ASN A 117 -3.95 9.48 4.06
C ASN A 117 -4.10 11.01 4.03
N MET A 118 -5.32 11.55 4.14
CA MET A 118 -5.62 13.00 4.15
C MET A 118 -4.97 13.78 2.98
N GLN A 119 -4.99 13.20 1.79
CA GLN A 119 -4.55 13.85 0.56
C GLN A 119 -5.26 15.19 0.34
N MET A 120 -4.49 16.16 -0.13
CA MET A 120 -4.98 17.46 -0.56
C MET A 120 -5.89 17.36 -1.80
N ALA A 121 -6.83 18.31 -1.94
CA ALA A 121 -7.82 18.33 -3.02
C ALA A 121 -7.22 18.16 -4.43
N THR A 122 -6.05 18.75 -4.69
CA THR A 122 -5.34 18.63 -5.98
C THR A 122 -4.86 17.20 -6.27
N TYR A 123 -4.49 16.43 -5.24
CA TYR A 123 -4.15 15.01 -5.39
C TYR A 123 -5.40 14.14 -5.49
N ASN A 124 -6.47 14.47 -4.76
CA ASN A 124 -7.75 13.76 -4.89
C ASN A 124 -8.35 13.93 -6.29
N GLU A 125 -8.22 15.09 -6.94
CA GLU A 125 -8.63 15.28 -8.33
C GLU A 125 -7.82 14.40 -9.31
N LYS A 126 -6.50 14.36 -9.14
CA LYS A 126 -5.64 13.47 -9.95
C LYS A 126 -6.00 12.01 -9.73
N TYR A 127 -6.18 11.61 -8.47
CA TYR A 127 -6.50 10.24 -8.13
C TYR A 127 -7.87 9.82 -8.67
N ALA A 128 -8.89 10.66 -8.50
CA ALA A 128 -10.22 10.43 -9.09
C ALA A 128 -10.16 10.36 -10.62
N THR A 129 -9.31 11.17 -11.26
CA THR A 129 -9.09 11.12 -12.71
C THR A 129 -8.48 9.78 -13.15
N ASP A 130 -7.50 9.27 -12.42
CA ASP A 130 -6.86 7.98 -12.72
C ASP A 130 -7.81 6.80 -12.56
N LEU A 131 -8.72 6.87 -11.58
CA LEU A 131 -9.68 5.80 -11.29
C LEU A 131 -10.92 5.81 -12.19
N PHE A 132 -11.48 7.00 -12.43
CA PHE A 132 -12.81 7.16 -13.03
C PHE A 132 -12.81 7.98 -14.32
N GLY A 133 -11.66 8.55 -14.70
CA GLY A 133 -11.50 9.36 -15.90
C GLY A 133 -11.94 10.82 -15.73
N ALA A 134 -11.44 11.67 -16.64
CA ALA A 134 -11.70 13.11 -16.61
C ALA A 134 -13.18 13.49 -16.73
N ALA A 135 -14.01 12.64 -17.37
CA ALA A 135 -15.44 12.90 -17.51
C ALA A 135 -16.19 12.80 -16.16
N ALA A 136 -15.83 11.85 -15.30
CA ALA A 136 -16.42 11.73 -13.97
C ALA A 136 -16.05 12.92 -13.08
N VAL A 137 -14.78 13.34 -13.13
CA VAL A 137 -14.30 14.54 -12.43
C VAL A 137 -14.97 15.81 -12.96
N ALA A 138 -15.07 15.98 -14.29
CA ALA A 138 -15.77 17.12 -14.88
C ALA A 138 -17.24 17.18 -14.41
N LYS A 139 -17.92 16.02 -14.34
CA LYS A 139 -19.29 15.91 -13.83
C LYS A 139 -19.41 16.36 -12.38
N ALA A 140 -18.47 15.96 -11.51
CA ALA A 140 -18.43 16.37 -10.11
C ALA A 140 -18.24 17.89 -9.96
N LYS A 141 -17.54 18.53 -10.90
CA LYS A 141 -17.21 19.97 -10.90
C LYS A 141 -18.27 20.89 -11.51
N GLU A 142 -19.38 20.36 -12.04
CA GLU A 142 -20.37 21.15 -12.80
C GLU A 142 -21.10 22.23 -11.98
N VAL A 143 -21.32 22.02 -10.68
CA VAL A 143 -22.19 22.89 -9.87
C VAL A 143 -21.66 23.05 -8.45
N GLY A 144 -21.54 24.30 -8.02
CA GLY A 144 -21.25 24.66 -6.63
C GLY A 144 -20.29 25.83 -6.50
N THR A 145 -19.99 26.19 -5.26
CA THR A 145 -18.80 26.99 -4.93
C THR A 145 -17.54 26.14 -5.15
N GLN A 146 -16.37 26.77 -5.17
CA GLN A 146 -15.09 26.05 -5.28
C GLN A 146 -14.95 24.97 -4.20
N GLU A 147 -15.29 25.28 -2.95
CA GLU A 147 -15.24 24.34 -1.82
C GLU A 147 -16.18 23.14 -2.04
N ALA A 148 -17.42 23.40 -2.48
CA ALA A 148 -18.37 22.32 -2.77
C ALA A 148 -17.93 21.46 -3.96
N VAL A 149 -17.23 22.05 -4.93
CA VAL A 149 -16.65 21.33 -6.06
C VAL A 149 -15.52 20.40 -5.58
N GLU A 150 -14.63 20.88 -4.72
CA GLU A 150 -13.54 20.09 -4.13
C GLU A 150 -14.08 18.89 -3.33
N ASP A 151 -15.12 19.10 -2.51
CA ASP A 151 -15.76 18.02 -1.75
C ASP A 151 -16.47 17.00 -2.66
N ARG A 152 -17.08 17.45 -3.76
CA ARG A 152 -17.71 16.54 -4.74
C ARG A 152 -16.69 15.68 -5.46
N VAL A 153 -15.50 16.22 -5.75
CA VAL A 153 -14.39 15.46 -6.31
C VAL A 153 -13.85 14.46 -5.28
N LEU A 154 -13.64 14.89 -4.04
CA LEU A 154 -13.24 14.01 -2.94
C LEU A 154 -14.24 12.84 -2.76
N ALA A 155 -15.55 13.09 -2.85
CA ALA A 155 -16.57 12.06 -2.70
C ALA A 155 -16.44 10.89 -3.71
N LEU A 156 -15.77 11.10 -4.85
CA LEU A 156 -15.50 10.02 -5.81
C LEU A 156 -14.51 8.98 -5.25
N VAL A 157 -13.63 9.36 -4.33
CA VAL A 157 -12.52 8.54 -3.81
C VAL A 157 -12.63 8.25 -2.30
N GLN A 158 -13.82 8.44 -1.73
CA GLN A 158 -14.09 8.19 -0.30
C GLN A 158 -14.63 6.80 0.03
N GLY A 159 -14.94 5.98 -0.99
CA GLY A 159 -15.24 4.57 -0.77
C GLY A 159 -14.07 3.83 -0.12
N ASP A 160 -14.32 2.73 0.59
CA ASP A 160 -13.27 2.05 1.35
C ASP A 160 -12.11 1.60 0.44
N GLU A 161 -12.40 1.01 -0.72
CA GLU A 161 -11.35 0.56 -1.65
C GLU A 161 -10.49 1.72 -2.16
N GLU A 162 -11.11 2.83 -2.58
CA GLU A 162 -10.39 4.01 -3.07
C GLU A 162 -9.64 4.70 -1.93
N SER A 163 -10.30 4.92 -0.81
CA SER A 163 -9.77 5.68 0.31
C SER A 163 -8.58 4.97 0.96
N PHE A 164 -8.59 3.64 1.07
CA PHE A 164 -7.42 2.85 1.53
C PHE A 164 -6.36 2.65 0.44
N GLY A 165 -6.72 2.82 -0.84
CA GLY A 165 -5.80 2.79 -1.97
C GLY A 165 -4.96 4.08 -2.14
N SER A 166 -5.44 5.19 -1.59
CA SER A 166 -4.85 6.54 -1.71
C SER A 166 -3.34 6.62 -1.43
N ALA A 167 -2.87 6.03 -0.33
CA ALA A 167 -1.46 6.08 0.06
C ALA A 167 -0.55 5.31 -0.91
N ALA A 168 -1.01 4.16 -1.38
CA ALA A 168 -0.29 3.35 -2.36
C ALA A 168 -0.26 4.02 -3.73
N TRP A 169 -1.37 4.60 -4.17
CA TRP A 169 -1.42 5.40 -5.39
C TRP A 169 -0.46 6.59 -5.34
N LEU A 170 -0.46 7.33 -4.22
CA LEU A 170 0.41 8.50 -4.04
C LEU A 170 1.88 8.10 -4.16
N LEU A 171 2.29 7.02 -3.48
CA LEU A 171 3.67 6.52 -3.53
C LEU A 171 4.11 6.22 -4.96
N LYS A 172 3.22 5.67 -5.81
CA LYS A 172 3.54 5.40 -7.23
C LYS A 172 3.71 6.65 -8.08
N GLY A 173 3.25 7.80 -7.61
CA GLY A 173 3.53 9.10 -8.22
C GLY A 173 4.81 9.77 -7.74
N CYS A 174 5.48 9.21 -6.72
CA CYS A 174 6.72 9.74 -6.17
C CYS A 174 7.96 9.19 -6.91
N ASP A 175 9.14 9.75 -6.60
CA ASP A 175 10.39 9.21 -7.11
C ASP A 175 10.60 7.77 -6.62
N ALA A 176 11.11 6.89 -7.48
CA ALA A 176 11.30 5.47 -7.17
C ALA A 176 12.20 5.25 -5.95
N SER A 177 13.17 6.15 -5.72
CA SER A 177 14.06 6.10 -4.56
C SER A 177 13.32 6.21 -3.21
N ILE A 178 12.12 6.80 -3.19
CA ILE A 178 11.29 6.88 -1.98
C ILE A 178 10.78 5.49 -1.58
N GLU A 179 10.26 4.72 -2.55
CA GLU A 179 9.79 3.36 -2.27
C GLU A 179 10.97 2.43 -1.90
N GLU A 180 12.11 2.59 -2.57
CA GLU A 180 13.35 1.87 -2.25
C GLU A 180 13.83 2.20 -0.83
N GLY A 181 13.81 3.48 -0.45
CA GLY A 181 14.16 3.95 0.89
C GLY A 181 13.21 3.42 1.95
N LEU A 182 11.89 3.45 1.71
CA LEU A 182 10.92 2.85 2.62
C LEU A 182 11.14 1.35 2.80
N ALA A 183 11.56 0.65 1.74
CA ALA A 183 11.75 -0.80 1.78
C ALA A 183 12.86 -1.22 2.75
N THR A 184 13.83 -0.34 3.04
CA THR A 184 14.90 -0.61 4.03
C THR A 184 14.38 -0.67 5.47
N GLY A 185 13.26 0.00 5.77
CA GLY A 185 12.71 0.14 7.12
C GLY A 185 13.50 1.13 8.01
N GLU A 186 14.45 1.87 7.43
CA GLU A 186 15.28 2.84 8.13
C GLU A 186 14.62 4.21 8.26
N MET A 187 15.05 4.98 9.26
CA MET A 187 14.50 6.31 9.56
C MET A 187 14.68 7.30 8.41
N SER A 188 15.80 7.21 7.69
CA SER A 188 16.07 8.05 6.51
C SER A 188 15.04 7.85 5.40
N GLY A 189 14.62 6.61 5.14
CA GLY A 189 13.59 6.32 4.14
C GLY A 189 12.21 6.82 4.56
N TRP A 190 11.88 6.71 5.85
CA TRP A 190 10.65 7.25 6.41
C TRP A 190 10.59 8.78 6.36
N ASP A 191 11.68 9.43 6.76
CA ASP A 191 11.85 10.89 6.69
C ASP A 191 11.71 11.41 5.25
N ALA A 192 12.39 10.77 4.29
CA ALA A 192 12.29 11.13 2.87
C ALA A 192 10.86 10.94 2.35
N TYR A 193 10.16 9.88 2.73
CA TYR A 193 8.77 9.69 2.35
C TYR A 193 7.85 10.79 2.87
N LEU A 194 7.99 11.19 4.14
CA LEU A 194 7.20 12.28 4.72
C LEU A 194 7.50 13.63 4.05
N THR A 195 8.78 13.95 3.87
CA THR A 195 9.21 15.29 3.47
C THR A 195 9.25 15.50 1.96
N GLU A 196 9.61 14.48 1.18
CA GLU A 196 9.80 14.60 -0.27
C GLU A 196 8.62 14.06 -1.09
N CYS A 197 7.88 13.07 -0.57
CA CYS A 197 6.73 12.47 -1.26
C CYS A 197 5.40 13.02 -0.76
N ILE A 198 5.13 12.95 0.56
CA ILE A 198 3.91 13.54 1.14
C ILE A 198 4.01 15.07 1.16
N GLY A 199 5.20 15.63 1.40
CA GLY A 199 5.41 17.07 1.48
C GLY A 199 5.00 17.66 2.83
N THR A 200 5.15 16.90 3.92
CA THR A 200 4.90 17.33 5.30
C THR A 200 6.20 17.36 6.11
N GLU A 201 6.15 17.93 7.31
CA GLU A 201 7.27 17.87 8.25
C GLU A 201 7.31 16.50 8.95
N HIS A 202 8.51 16.04 9.28
CA HIS A 202 8.69 14.88 10.12
C HIS A 202 8.47 15.23 11.58
N GLY A 203 7.32 14.81 12.12
CA GLY A 203 7.01 14.89 13.56
C GLY A 203 7.20 13.54 14.24
N GLU A 204 7.79 13.53 15.44
CA GLU A 204 8.03 12.31 16.25
C GLU A 204 6.75 11.51 16.56
N ASP A 205 5.59 12.18 16.54
CA ASP A 205 4.29 11.55 16.75
C ASP A 205 3.86 10.64 15.59
N ARG A 206 4.39 10.85 14.39
CA ARG A 206 4.19 9.98 13.22
C ARG A 206 4.98 8.67 13.34
N ASP A 207 6.09 8.67 14.07
CA ASP A 207 6.97 7.51 14.24
C ASP A 207 6.31 6.40 15.05
N VAL A 208 5.45 6.76 15.99
CA VAL A 208 4.79 5.81 16.89
C VAL A 208 4.02 4.75 16.10
N ALA A 209 3.22 5.18 15.11
CA ALA A 209 2.46 4.26 14.27
C ALA A 209 3.38 3.49 13.31
N TRP A 210 4.43 4.14 12.80
CA TRP A 210 5.37 3.53 11.85
C TRP A 210 6.23 2.44 12.48
N GLU A 211 6.84 2.70 13.64
CA GLU A 211 7.60 1.70 14.38
C GLU A 211 6.74 0.49 14.76
N LYS A 212 5.49 0.75 15.21
CA LYS A 212 4.57 -0.34 15.53
C LYS A 212 4.15 -1.13 14.29
N ALA A 213 3.94 -0.45 13.15
CA ALA A 213 3.63 -1.11 11.89
C ALA A 213 4.78 -1.99 11.41
N LYS A 214 6.03 -1.54 11.53
CA LYS A 214 7.21 -2.35 11.23
C LYS A 214 7.28 -3.59 12.11
N GLU A 215 7.17 -3.46 13.44
CA GLU A 215 7.19 -4.59 14.38
C GLU A 215 6.12 -5.67 14.06
N VAL A 216 5.00 -5.25 13.49
CA VAL A 216 3.87 -6.15 13.22
C VAL A 216 3.96 -6.80 11.83
N LEU A 217 4.57 -6.13 10.85
CA LEU A 217 4.51 -6.51 9.44
C LEU A 217 5.86 -6.96 8.86
N ALA A 218 6.99 -6.48 9.38
CA ALA A 218 8.35 -6.74 8.89
C ALA A 218 9.12 -7.67 9.84
#